data_AF-A0A1R3ILE5-F1
#
_entry.id   AF-A0A1R3ILE5-F1
#
_cell.length_a   1.000
_cell.length_b   1.000
_cell.length_c   1.000
_cell.angle_alpha   90.00
_cell.angle_beta   90.00
_cell.angle_gamma   90.00
#
_symmetry.space_group_name_H-M   'P 1'
#
loop_
_entity.id
_entity.type
_entity.pdbx_description
1 polymer ?
#
loop_
_entity_poly.entity_id
_entity_poly.type
_entity_poly.pdbx_seq_one_letter_code
_entity_poly.pdbx_strand_id
1 'polypeptide(L)'
;MSCSSSSGSEEDDEGIDSYRKGGYHAVRIGDPFAGGRYIAQRKLGWGQFSTVWLAYDTQSSNYVALKIQKSAQQFAQAALHEIEVLLSIADGDPSNSKCVVRLIDHFKHTGPNGQHLCMVLEFLGDSLLRLIRFNRYKGLQLNKVREICKCILIGLDYLHRELGIIHTDLKPENILLFSTIDPAKDPVRSGLTPILERPEGGTLNGGSTMNIIEKKLKRRARRAVANISVRRVSMGGGGGGEAGKSARSLDGIDVRCKVVDFGNACWADKQFAEEIQTRQYRAPEVILRAGYSFSVDMWSFACTAFELATGDMMFAPKSGQGFSEDEDHLALMMELLGKMPRKIAIGGAQSKDFFDRHGDLKRIRRLKFWPLDRLLVDKYNFSESDAREFADFLCPLLDFSPEKRPTAQQCLQHPWLNLRSSDQNEMHGQSDLDVGMSNLQM
;
A
#
# COMPACT_ATOMS: atom_id res chain seq x y z
N MET A 1 19.70 -11.45 12.55
CA MET A 1 19.38 -10.03 12.73
C MET A 1 17.87 -9.93 12.65
N SER A 2 17.22 -9.54 13.73
CA SER A 2 15.76 -9.56 13.89
C SER A 2 15.11 -8.48 13.03
N CYS A 3 14.43 -8.89 11.97
CA CYS A 3 13.59 -8.05 11.12
C CYS A 3 12.35 -7.62 11.91
N SER A 4 12.47 -6.52 12.64
CA SER A 4 11.33 -5.86 13.27
C SER A 4 10.50 -5.18 12.19
N SER A 5 9.43 -5.83 11.75
CA SER A 5 8.33 -5.22 11.02
C SER A 5 7.68 -4.16 11.91
N SER A 6 8.21 -2.95 11.91
CA SER A 6 7.57 -1.83 12.57
C SER A 6 6.37 -1.41 11.74
N SER A 7 5.21 -1.93 12.12
CA SER A 7 3.90 -1.35 11.79
C SER A 7 3.85 0.05 12.41
N GLY A 8 4.48 1.02 11.75
CA GLY A 8 4.50 2.41 12.21
C GLY A 8 3.07 2.94 12.24
N SER A 9 2.57 3.20 13.45
CA SER A 9 1.41 4.05 13.59
C SER A 9 1.79 5.46 13.12
N GLU A 10 0.84 6.28 12.63
CA GLU A 10 1.10 7.71 12.35
C GLU A 10 1.58 8.51 13.59
N GLU A 11 1.78 7.83 14.74
CA GLU A 11 2.15 8.40 16.03
C GLU A 11 3.55 7.97 16.53
N ASP A 12 4.28 7.16 15.77
CA ASP A 12 5.69 6.87 16.04
C ASP A 12 6.55 7.95 15.35
N ASP A 13 7.32 8.69 16.15
CA ASP A 13 8.32 9.64 15.68
C ASP A 13 9.61 8.89 15.38
N GLU A 14 10.37 9.28 14.36
CA GLU A 14 11.60 8.61 13.91
C GLU A 14 12.74 8.54 14.96
N GLY A 15 12.52 9.15 16.12
CA GLY A 15 13.46 9.30 17.21
C GLY A 15 14.49 10.38 16.90
N ILE A 16 14.65 11.33 17.83
CA ILE A 16 15.63 12.43 17.70
C ILE A 16 17.05 11.87 17.51
N ASP A 17 17.37 10.72 18.11
CA ASP A 17 18.67 10.05 18.02
C ASP A 17 19.06 9.63 16.60
N SER A 18 18.09 9.51 15.69
CA SER A 18 18.33 9.19 14.29
C SER A 18 18.81 10.39 13.46
N TYR A 19 18.69 11.62 13.96
CA TYR A 19 19.18 12.85 13.32
C TYR A 19 20.62 13.16 13.71
N ARG A 20 21.52 12.27 13.30
CA ARG A 20 22.96 12.36 13.58
C ARG A 20 23.78 12.15 12.32
N LYS A 21 25.10 12.31 12.39
CA LYS A 21 26.01 11.96 11.29
C LYS A 21 25.74 10.52 10.81
N GLY A 22 25.54 10.36 9.49
CA GLY A 22 25.13 9.09 8.86
C GLY A 22 23.63 8.78 8.94
N GLY A 23 22.86 9.54 9.71
CA GLY A 23 21.42 9.38 9.91
C GLY A 23 20.58 10.27 8.99
N TYR A 24 19.41 10.68 9.48
CA TYR A 24 18.48 11.53 8.71
C TYR A 24 18.99 12.96 8.55
N HIS A 25 18.54 13.65 7.50
CA HIS A 25 18.73 15.08 7.33
C HIS A 25 17.62 15.87 8.05
N ALA A 26 17.96 16.88 8.84
CA ALA A 26 16.99 17.72 9.53
C ALA A 26 16.45 18.82 8.59
N VAL A 27 15.26 18.61 8.03
CA VAL A 27 14.58 19.54 7.12
C VAL A 27 13.64 20.47 7.91
N ARG A 28 13.58 21.73 7.51
CA ARG A 28 12.60 22.73 7.96
C ARG A 28 11.73 23.21 6.81
N ILE A 29 10.55 23.71 7.13
CA ILE A 29 9.67 24.36 6.17
C ILE A 29 10.39 25.60 5.60
N GLY A 30 10.34 25.77 4.28
CA GLY A 30 11.04 26.82 3.56
C GLY A 30 12.51 26.49 3.22
N ASP A 31 13.01 25.30 3.58
CA ASP A 31 14.38 24.92 3.21
C ASP A 31 14.52 24.73 1.69
N PRO A 32 15.52 25.36 1.05
CA PRO A 32 15.79 25.20 -0.37
C PRO A 32 16.68 23.99 -0.65
N PHE A 33 16.33 23.25 -1.70
CA PHE A 33 17.11 22.14 -2.25
C PHE A 33 17.40 22.37 -3.73
N ALA A 34 18.49 21.76 -4.24
CA ALA A 34 18.94 21.88 -5.62
C ALA A 34 19.00 23.33 -6.14
N GLY A 35 19.73 24.19 -5.42
CA GLY A 35 19.90 25.60 -5.81
C GLY A 35 18.62 26.45 -5.66
N GLY A 36 17.66 26.03 -4.83
CA GLY A 36 16.40 26.74 -4.62
C GLY A 36 15.27 26.28 -5.54
N ARG A 37 15.50 25.28 -6.38
CA ARG A 37 14.44 24.70 -7.22
C ARG A 37 13.32 24.10 -6.37
N TYR A 38 13.66 23.29 -5.37
CA TYR A 38 12.68 22.59 -4.53
C TYR A 38 12.62 23.19 -3.13
N ILE A 39 11.47 23.72 -2.75
CA ILE A 39 11.27 24.35 -1.43
C ILE A 39 10.39 23.46 -0.55
N ALA A 40 10.92 23.02 0.60
CA ALA A 40 10.20 22.11 1.50
C ALA A 40 8.96 22.77 2.15
N GLN A 41 7.82 22.08 2.12
CA GLN A 41 6.52 22.61 2.57
C GLN A 41 6.03 21.93 3.84
N ARG A 42 5.96 20.59 3.85
CA ARG A 42 5.61 19.79 5.03
C ARG A 42 6.12 18.36 4.89
N LYS A 43 6.33 17.68 6.01
CA LYS A 43 6.66 16.25 6.00
C LYS A 43 5.44 15.43 5.59
N LEU A 44 5.63 14.50 4.66
CA LEU A 44 4.61 13.54 4.22
C LEU A 44 4.73 12.21 4.97
N GLY A 45 5.96 11.78 5.25
CA GLY A 45 6.21 10.52 5.95
C GLY A 45 7.69 10.28 6.23
N TRP A 46 7.96 9.13 6.82
CA TRP A 46 9.31 8.64 7.07
C TRP A 46 9.31 7.12 7.08
N GLY A 47 10.47 6.52 6.82
CA GLY A 47 10.70 5.09 6.92
C GLY A 47 12.11 4.84 7.44
N GLN A 48 12.51 3.58 7.57
CA GLN A 48 13.79 3.20 8.16
C GLN A 48 15.02 3.85 7.50
N PHE A 49 14.92 4.23 6.22
CA PHE A 49 16.05 4.70 5.41
C PHE A 49 15.92 6.14 4.92
N SER A 50 14.74 6.75 4.98
CA SER A 50 14.49 8.09 4.41
C SER A 50 13.41 8.87 5.14
N THR A 51 13.39 10.18 4.89
CA THR A 51 12.20 11.01 5.13
C THR A 51 11.62 11.46 3.79
N VAL A 52 10.30 11.68 3.73
CA VAL A 52 9.61 12.16 2.52
C VAL A 52 8.89 13.45 2.84
N TRP A 53 9.09 14.45 2.01
CA TRP A 53 8.57 15.80 2.18
C TRP A 53 7.77 16.23 0.96
N LEU A 54 6.68 16.95 1.19
CA LEU A 54 6.07 17.76 0.16
C LEU A 54 7.01 18.93 -0.10
N ALA A 55 7.38 19.12 -1.36
CA ALA A 55 8.14 20.27 -1.82
C ALA A 55 7.41 20.96 -2.96
N TYR A 56 7.72 22.23 -3.16
CA TYR A 56 7.26 23.00 -4.31
C TYR A 56 8.42 23.14 -5.30
N ASP A 57 8.23 22.70 -6.55
CA ASP A 57 9.16 22.93 -7.66
C ASP A 57 8.89 24.31 -8.26
N THR A 58 9.82 25.23 -8.07
CA THR A 58 9.75 26.62 -8.53
C THR A 58 9.91 26.76 -10.04
N GLN A 59 10.43 25.76 -10.74
CA GLN A 59 10.58 25.79 -12.20
C GLN A 59 9.30 25.33 -12.91
N SER A 60 8.70 24.24 -12.44
CA SER A 60 7.45 23.72 -13.02
C SER A 60 6.19 24.27 -12.37
N SER A 61 6.33 25.10 -11.33
CA SER A 61 5.23 25.63 -10.51
C SER A 61 4.28 24.55 -9.98
N ASN A 62 4.83 23.41 -9.54
CA ASN A 62 4.04 22.25 -9.13
C ASN A 62 4.54 21.62 -7.82
N TYR A 63 3.68 20.86 -7.15
CA TYR A 63 4.02 20.12 -5.95
C TYR A 63 4.63 18.76 -6.28
N VAL A 64 5.68 18.40 -5.54
CA VAL A 64 6.45 17.15 -5.71
C VAL A 64 6.69 16.48 -4.36
N ALA A 65 7.02 15.19 -4.38
CA ALA A 65 7.48 14.46 -3.21
C ALA A 65 9.02 14.36 -3.21
N LEU A 66 9.66 15.00 -2.25
CA LEU A 66 11.11 14.97 -2.05
C LEU A 66 11.45 13.87 -1.02
N LYS A 67 12.00 12.75 -1.50
CA LYS A 67 12.52 11.64 -0.66
C LYS A 67 14.01 11.86 -0.40
N ILE A 68 14.39 11.95 0.87
CA ILE A 68 15.76 12.25 1.32
C ILE A 68 16.30 11.04 2.08
N GLN A 69 17.32 10.39 1.53
CA GLN A 69 17.95 9.20 2.12
C GLN A 69 18.86 9.56 3.31
N LYS A 70 19.06 8.62 4.23
CA LYS A 70 20.10 8.72 5.26
C LYS A 70 21.49 8.85 4.62
N SER A 71 22.41 9.53 5.31
CA SER A 71 23.73 9.86 4.75
C SER A 71 24.81 8.78 4.95
N ALA A 72 24.57 7.73 5.74
CA ALA A 72 25.57 6.70 5.94
C ALA A 72 25.84 5.93 4.63
N GLN A 73 27.11 5.66 4.35
CA GLN A 73 27.57 5.03 3.10
C GLN A 73 26.93 3.67 2.83
N GLN A 74 26.62 2.91 3.90
CA GLN A 74 25.91 1.64 3.81
C GLN A 74 24.52 1.73 3.15
N PHE A 75 23.88 2.91 3.15
CA PHE A 75 22.58 3.13 2.49
C PHE A 75 22.72 3.67 1.07
N ALA A 76 23.91 4.14 0.68
CA ALA A 76 24.10 4.80 -0.62
C ALA A 76 23.91 3.84 -1.80
N GLN A 77 24.36 2.59 -1.69
CA GLN A 77 24.19 1.61 -2.77
C GLN A 77 22.72 1.28 -3.01
N ALA A 78 21.95 1.01 -1.94
CA ALA A 78 20.51 0.76 -2.04
C ALA A 78 19.76 1.98 -2.64
N ALA A 79 20.14 3.20 -2.24
CA ALA A 79 19.55 4.41 -2.79
C ALA A 79 19.89 4.63 -4.27
N LEU A 80 21.12 4.35 -4.70
CA LEU A 80 21.53 4.45 -6.11
C LEU A 80 20.83 3.40 -6.98
N HIS A 81 20.68 2.18 -6.45
CA HIS A 81 19.91 1.12 -7.09
C HIS A 81 18.44 1.53 -7.27
N GLU A 82 17.81 2.10 -6.23
CA GLU A 82 16.45 2.63 -6.33
C GLU A 82 16.33 3.72 -7.41
N ILE A 83 17.31 4.63 -7.49
CA ILE A 83 17.37 5.67 -8.53
C ILE A 83 17.46 5.05 -9.93
N GLU A 84 18.29 4.03 -10.14
CA GLU A 84 18.46 3.34 -11.42
C GLU A 84 17.16 2.65 -11.88
N VAL A 85 16.47 1.97 -10.97
CA VAL A 85 15.16 1.37 -11.21
C VAL A 85 14.14 2.45 -11.61
N LEU A 86 14.08 3.54 -10.84
CA LEU A 86 13.15 4.64 -11.07
C LEU A 86 13.42 5.42 -12.37
N LEU A 87 14.68 5.56 -12.78
CA LEU A 87 15.05 6.13 -14.07
C LEU A 87 14.55 5.23 -15.21
N SER A 88 14.78 3.92 -15.12
CA SER A 88 14.30 2.95 -16.11
C SER A 88 12.77 3.01 -16.28
N ILE A 89 12.05 3.16 -15.17
CA ILE A 89 10.59 3.34 -15.14
C ILE A 89 10.18 4.65 -15.85
N ALA A 90 10.84 5.77 -15.53
CA ALA A 90 10.50 7.07 -16.08
C ALA A 90 10.82 7.17 -17.59
N ASP A 91 11.91 6.56 -18.04
CA ASP A 91 12.36 6.55 -19.43
C ASP A 91 11.46 5.68 -20.32
N GLY A 92 10.98 4.54 -19.81
CA GLY A 92 10.07 3.65 -20.54
C GLY A 92 8.61 4.14 -20.61
N ASP A 93 8.21 5.10 -19.78
CA ASP A 93 6.87 5.72 -19.78
C ASP A 93 6.92 7.26 -19.74
N PRO A 94 7.35 7.93 -20.83
CA PRO A 94 7.39 9.38 -20.89
C PRO A 94 6.02 10.04 -20.68
N SER A 95 4.94 9.33 -21.05
CA SER A 95 3.55 9.76 -20.89
C SER A 95 3.01 9.67 -19.46
N ASN A 96 3.71 8.99 -18.55
CA ASN A 96 3.28 8.76 -17.18
C ASN A 96 1.90 8.08 -17.06
N SER A 97 1.62 7.13 -17.95
CA SER A 97 0.32 6.45 -18.12
C SER A 97 0.26 5.05 -17.52
N LYS A 98 1.38 4.47 -17.09
CA LYS A 98 1.49 3.05 -16.69
C LYS A 98 1.21 2.77 -15.21
N CYS A 99 0.54 3.68 -14.48
CA CYS A 99 0.21 3.48 -13.06
C CYS A 99 1.43 3.13 -12.15
N VAL A 100 2.62 3.65 -12.47
CA VAL A 100 3.83 3.55 -11.64
C VAL A 100 4.36 4.95 -11.35
N VAL A 101 4.85 5.20 -10.14
CA VAL A 101 5.39 6.51 -9.76
C VAL A 101 6.56 6.93 -10.65
N ARG A 102 6.55 8.19 -11.06
CA ARG A 102 7.61 8.78 -11.87
C ARG A 102 8.65 9.51 -11.03
N LEU A 103 9.93 9.25 -11.32
CA LEU A 103 11.05 10.08 -10.92
C LEU A 103 11.17 11.29 -11.85
N ILE A 104 11.19 12.48 -11.25
CA ILE A 104 11.29 13.77 -11.92
C ILE A 104 12.74 14.26 -11.94
N ASP A 105 13.43 14.12 -10.81
CA ASP A 105 14.82 14.58 -10.64
C ASP A 105 15.51 13.78 -9.53
N HIS A 106 16.84 13.78 -9.51
CA HIS A 106 17.63 13.26 -8.41
C HIS A 106 18.92 14.07 -8.24
N PHE A 107 19.35 14.28 -7.00
CA PHE A 107 20.54 15.06 -6.70
C PHE A 107 21.16 14.66 -5.36
N LYS A 108 22.34 15.20 -5.08
CA LYS A 108 23.02 15.09 -3.79
C LYS A 108 22.83 16.37 -3.00
N HIS A 109 22.44 16.25 -1.73
CA HIS A 109 22.33 17.36 -0.80
C HIS A 109 23.34 17.22 0.34
N THR A 110 24.20 18.21 0.52
CA THR A 110 25.15 18.25 1.64
C THR A 110 24.51 18.96 2.82
N GLY A 111 24.30 18.23 3.91
CA GLY A 111 23.78 18.76 5.16
C GLY A 111 24.72 18.50 6.35
N PRO A 112 24.33 18.91 7.57
CA PRO A 112 25.16 18.73 8.77
C PRO A 112 25.45 17.26 9.10
N ASN A 113 24.57 16.35 8.67
CA ASN A 113 24.68 14.92 8.94
C ASN A 113 25.41 14.14 7.85
N GLY A 114 25.87 14.81 6.78
CA GLY A 114 26.60 14.19 5.67
C GLY A 114 25.99 14.54 4.31
N GLN A 115 26.37 13.77 3.29
CA GLN A 115 25.79 13.87 1.96
C GLN A 115 24.60 12.92 1.83
N HIS A 116 23.45 13.45 1.44
CA HIS A 116 22.19 12.73 1.30
C HIS A 116 21.84 12.61 -0.18
N LEU A 117 21.43 11.42 -0.61
CA LEU A 117 20.82 11.22 -1.93
C LEU A 117 19.36 11.61 -1.85
N CYS A 118 18.93 12.47 -2.76
CA CYS A 118 17.59 13.00 -2.85
C CYS A 118 16.94 12.55 -4.16
N MET A 119 15.69 12.12 -4.07
CA MET A 119 14.84 11.78 -5.21
C MET A 119 13.62 12.70 -5.19
N VAL A 120 13.30 13.26 -6.35
CA VAL A 120 12.10 14.07 -6.56
C VAL A 120 11.13 13.24 -7.36
N LEU A 121 10.04 12.83 -6.73
CA LEU A 121 8.97 12.05 -7.31
C LEU A 121 7.77 12.95 -7.58
N GLU A 122 6.89 12.56 -8.49
CA GLU A 122 5.57 13.19 -8.60
C GLU A 122 4.84 13.12 -7.25
N PHE A 123 4.07 14.15 -6.92
CA PHE A 123 3.22 14.10 -5.74
C PHE A 123 2.06 13.13 -5.97
N LEU A 124 1.86 12.22 -5.01
CA LEU A 124 0.71 11.31 -4.94
C LEU A 124 -0.01 11.49 -3.61
N GLY A 125 -1.23 10.99 -3.55
CA GLY A 125 -2.13 11.08 -2.41
C GLY A 125 -1.83 10.07 -1.30
N ASP A 126 -2.90 9.67 -0.62
CA ASP A 126 -2.82 8.75 0.50
C ASP A 126 -2.58 7.30 0.03
N SER A 127 -1.94 6.48 0.87
CA SER A 127 -1.77 5.06 0.59
C SER A 127 -3.09 4.28 0.68
N LEU A 128 -3.16 3.13 0.02
CA LEU A 128 -4.30 2.24 0.15
C LEU A 128 -4.46 1.73 1.59
N LEU A 129 -3.38 1.55 2.36
CA LEU A 129 -3.50 1.26 3.80
C LEU A 129 -4.27 2.37 4.53
N ARG A 130 -4.02 3.63 4.19
CA ARG A 130 -4.76 4.75 4.77
C ARG A 130 -6.22 4.77 4.33
N LEU A 131 -6.52 4.37 3.10
CA LEU A 131 -7.90 4.19 2.62
C LEU A 131 -8.63 3.08 3.40
N ILE A 132 -7.99 1.92 3.60
CA ILE A 132 -8.53 0.81 4.41
C ILE A 132 -8.82 1.28 5.85
N ARG A 133 -7.87 2.01 6.46
CA ARG A 133 -8.03 2.63 7.78
C ARG A 133 -9.14 3.67 7.83
N PHE A 134 -9.25 4.51 6.80
CA PHE A 134 -10.29 5.53 6.69
C PHE A 134 -11.68 4.88 6.65
N ASN A 135 -11.80 3.75 5.94
CA ASN A 135 -12.99 2.90 5.89
C ASN A 135 -13.14 1.96 7.11
N ARG A 136 -12.32 2.14 8.16
CA ARG A 136 -12.38 1.39 9.41
C ARG A 136 -12.27 -0.14 9.22
N TYR A 137 -11.45 -0.59 8.27
CA TYR A 137 -11.20 -2.01 8.00
C TYR A 137 -12.47 -2.81 7.67
N LYS A 138 -13.48 -2.18 7.06
CA LYS A 138 -14.74 -2.83 6.68
C LYS A 138 -14.75 -3.47 5.28
N GLY A 139 -13.64 -3.37 4.55
CA GLY A 139 -13.61 -3.71 3.12
C GLY A 139 -14.26 -2.66 2.22
N LEU A 140 -13.72 -2.50 1.02
CA LEU A 140 -14.22 -1.59 -0.01
C LEU A 140 -15.27 -2.28 -0.87
N GLN A 141 -16.17 -1.50 -1.46
CA GLN A 141 -17.09 -2.01 -2.49
C GLN A 141 -16.31 -2.60 -3.67
N LEU A 142 -16.76 -3.74 -4.21
CA LEU A 142 -16.02 -4.48 -5.24
C LEU A 142 -15.79 -3.67 -6.52
N ASN A 143 -16.68 -2.75 -6.88
CA ASN A 143 -16.45 -1.84 -8.01
C ASN A 143 -15.16 -1.02 -7.82
N LYS A 144 -14.92 -0.48 -6.62
CA LYS A 144 -13.69 0.26 -6.28
C LYS A 144 -12.49 -0.68 -6.22
N VAL A 145 -12.65 -1.90 -5.70
CA VAL A 145 -11.58 -2.91 -5.67
C VAL A 145 -11.14 -3.25 -7.10
N ARG A 146 -12.07 -3.45 -8.04
CA ARG A 146 -11.77 -3.71 -9.46
C ARG A 146 -10.99 -2.56 -10.10
N GLU A 147 -11.40 -1.31 -9.87
CA GLU A 147 -10.69 -0.12 -10.39
C GLU A 147 -9.25 -0.05 -9.87
N ILE A 148 -9.07 -0.23 -8.56
CA ILE A 148 -7.74 -0.27 -7.94
C ILE A 148 -6.91 -1.42 -8.52
N CYS A 149 -7.50 -2.61 -8.65
CA CYS A 149 -6.85 -3.79 -9.21
C CYS A 149 -6.39 -3.55 -10.65
N LYS A 150 -7.19 -2.89 -11.48
CA LYS A 150 -6.80 -2.51 -12.85
C LYS A 150 -5.56 -1.63 -12.84
N CYS A 151 -5.51 -0.59 -12.01
CA CYS A 151 -4.34 0.28 -11.93
C CYS A 151 -3.08 -0.49 -11.51
N ILE A 152 -3.18 -1.35 -10.48
CA ILE A 152 -2.04 -2.14 -10.02
C ILE A 152 -1.56 -3.09 -11.13
N LEU A 153 -2.47 -3.78 -11.82
CA LEU A 153 -2.12 -4.70 -12.90
C LEU A 153 -1.53 -4.00 -14.12
N ILE A 154 -1.97 -2.79 -14.46
CA ILE A 154 -1.33 -1.98 -15.51
C ILE A 154 0.13 -1.70 -15.12
N GLY A 155 0.38 -1.35 -13.86
CA GLY A 155 1.73 -1.12 -13.34
C GLY A 155 2.59 -2.38 -13.35
N LEU A 156 2.06 -3.50 -12.87
CA LEU A 156 2.78 -4.78 -12.88
C LEU A 156 3.07 -5.28 -14.30
N ASP A 157 2.13 -5.15 -15.25
CA ASP A 157 2.35 -5.55 -16.64
C ASP A 157 3.52 -4.77 -17.27
N TYR A 158 3.56 -3.46 -17.02
CA TYR A 158 4.65 -2.60 -17.45
C TYR A 158 5.99 -3.02 -16.83
N LEU A 159 6.04 -3.17 -15.50
CA LEU A 159 7.26 -3.56 -14.79
C LEU A 159 7.77 -4.93 -15.27
N HIS A 160 6.89 -5.92 -15.38
CA HIS A 160 7.27 -7.30 -15.68
C HIS A 160 7.64 -7.48 -17.15
N ARG A 161 6.74 -7.09 -18.08
CA ARG A 161 6.88 -7.41 -19.51
C ARG A 161 7.78 -6.42 -20.24
N GLU A 162 7.66 -5.13 -19.94
CA GLU A 162 8.37 -4.09 -20.69
C GLU A 162 9.75 -3.80 -20.07
N LEU A 163 9.91 -3.89 -18.75
CA LEU A 163 11.16 -3.54 -18.06
C LEU A 163 11.92 -4.71 -17.43
N GLY A 164 11.30 -5.87 -17.23
CA GLY A 164 11.93 -7.00 -16.54
C GLY A 164 12.22 -6.74 -15.06
N ILE A 165 11.46 -5.87 -14.42
CA ILE A 165 11.58 -5.51 -13.00
C ILE A 165 10.57 -6.30 -12.16
N ILE A 166 11.00 -6.79 -11.00
CA ILE A 166 10.16 -7.41 -9.97
C ILE A 166 10.09 -6.42 -8.79
N HIS A 167 8.89 -6.09 -8.33
CA HIS A 167 8.69 -5.12 -7.24
C HIS A 167 9.10 -5.68 -5.88
N THR A 168 8.76 -6.95 -5.61
CA THR A 168 9.13 -7.76 -4.43
C THR A 168 8.57 -7.32 -3.08
N ASP A 169 7.95 -6.15 -2.96
CA ASP A 169 7.30 -5.70 -1.71
C ASP A 169 5.94 -5.01 -1.97
N LEU A 170 5.10 -5.62 -2.81
CA LEU A 170 3.78 -5.08 -3.13
C LEU A 170 2.81 -5.28 -1.95
N LYS A 171 2.21 -4.20 -1.47
CA LYS A 171 1.28 -4.14 -0.33
C LYS A 171 0.52 -2.81 -0.33
N PRO A 172 -0.59 -2.66 0.43
CA PRO A 172 -1.37 -1.42 0.46
C PRO A 172 -0.60 -0.14 0.84
N GLU A 173 0.52 -0.25 1.57
CA GLU A 173 1.39 0.87 1.90
C GLU A 173 2.14 1.42 0.68
N ASN A 174 2.49 0.54 -0.26
CA ASN A 174 3.32 0.82 -1.44
C ASN A 174 2.46 1.08 -2.69
N ILE A 175 1.19 1.43 -2.48
CA ILE A 175 0.27 1.83 -3.55
C ILE A 175 -0.41 3.12 -3.09
N LEU A 176 -0.21 4.20 -3.84
CA LEU A 176 -0.73 5.53 -3.50
C LEU A 176 -1.82 5.95 -4.47
N LEU A 177 -2.86 6.58 -3.95
CA LEU A 177 -3.90 7.22 -4.75
C LEU A 177 -3.34 8.41 -5.54
N PHE A 178 -3.97 8.78 -6.64
CA PHE A 178 -3.58 9.99 -7.40
C PHE A 178 -3.81 11.27 -6.59
N SER A 179 -4.80 11.28 -5.70
CA SER A 179 -5.15 12.42 -4.87
C SER A 179 -5.39 12.01 -3.43
N THR A 180 -5.31 12.96 -2.49
CA THR A 180 -5.58 12.65 -1.08
C THR A 180 -7.07 12.35 -0.86
N ILE A 181 -7.37 11.45 0.09
CA ILE A 181 -8.73 11.08 0.50
C ILE A 181 -9.52 12.31 0.96
N ASP A 182 -8.86 13.23 1.66
CA ASP A 182 -9.43 14.50 2.12
C ASP A 182 -8.99 15.62 1.17
N PRO A 183 -9.86 16.12 0.27
CA PRO A 183 -9.49 17.12 -0.73
C PRO A 183 -8.89 18.41 -0.13
N ALA A 184 -9.24 18.76 1.11
CA ALA A 184 -8.70 19.92 1.80
C ALA A 184 -7.22 19.75 2.22
N LYS A 185 -6.71 18.51 2.21
CA LYS A 185 -5.30 18.21 2.46
C LYS A 185 -4.48 18.01 1.20
N ASP A 186 -5.12 18.01 0.03
CA ASP A 186 -4.46 17.89 -1.26
C ASP A 186 -3.86 19.25 -1.66
N PRO A 187 -2.53 19.38 -1.83
CA PRO A 187 -1.92 20.68 -2.10
C PRO A 187 -2.39 21.30 -3.42
N VAL A 188 -2.77 20.47 -4.40
CA VAL A 188 -3.29 20.93 -5.69
C VAL A 188 -4.77 21.28 -5.56
N ARG A 189 -5.60 20.36 -5.04
CA ARG A 189 -7.07 20.55 -5.01
C ARG A 189 -7.52 21.59 -3.99
N SER A 190 -6.75 21.80 -2.92
CA SER A 190 -7.01 22.86 -1.92
C SER A 190 -6.55 24.25 -2.35
N GLY A 191 -5.78 24.37 -3.44
CA GLY A 191 -5.17 25.63 -3.85
C GLY A 191 -4.14 26.14 -2.84
N LEU A 192 -3.35 25.23 -2.24
CA LEU A 192 -2.35 25.59 -1.24
C LEU A 192 -1.35 26.58 -1.85
N THR A 193 -1.18 27.75 -1.22
CA THR A 193 -0.13 28.69 -1.58
C THR A 193 1.22 28.18 -1.07
N PRO A 194 2.24 28.01 -1.94
CA PRO A 194 3.54 27.53 -1.53
C PRO A 194 4.25 28.55 -0.65
N ILE A 195 4.93 28.07 0.39
CA ILE A 195 5.82 28.87 1.23
C ILE A 195 7.17 28.92 0.50
N LEU A 196 7.51 30.09 -0.06
CA LEU A 196 8.74 30.29 -0.85
C LEU A 196 9.93 30.77 -0.01
N GLU A 197 9.65 31.52 1.06
CA GLU A 197 10.67 32.04 1.97
C GLU A 197 10.52 31.43 3.36
N ARG A 198 11.64 31.29 4.07
CA ARG A 198 11.57 30.95 5.49
C ARG A 198 10.86 32.09 6.22
N PRO A 199 9.85 31.80 7.06
CA PRO A 199 9.25 32.84 7.89
C PRO A 199 10.36 33.53 8.70
N GLU A 200 10.60 34.82 8.44
CA GLU A 200 11.56 35.63 9.19
C GLU A 200 11.18 35.61 10.68
N GLY A 201 12.19 35.57 11.54
CA GLY A 201 12.07 35.25 12.96
C GLY A 201 10.89 35.90 13.68
N GLY A 202 9.83 35.12 13.89
CA GLY A 202 8.93 35.35 14.99
C GLY A 202 9.56 34.82 16.26
N THR A 203 9.78 35.68 17.24
CA THR A 203 9.56 35.35 18.66
C THR A 203 8.12 34.81 18.82
N LEU A 204 7.89 33.60 18.34
CA LEU A 204 6.90 32.71 18.92
C LEU A 204 7.66 32.07 20.07
N ASN A 205 7.29 32.44 21.29
CA ASN A 205 7.70 31.79 22.53
C ASN A 205 8.26 30.39 22.26
N GLY A 206 9.52 30.13 22.65
CA GLY A 206 10.11 28.78 22.68
C GLY A 206 9.32 27.77 23.52
N GLY A 207 8.13 28.13 24.03
CA GLY A 207 7.10 27.24 24.57
C GLY A 207 6.01 26.80 23.59
N SER A 208 6.01 27.20 22.30
CA SER A 208 4.90 26.89 21.37
C SER A 208 5.03 25.56 20.63
N THR A 209 6.25 25.04 20.41
CA THR A 209 6.46 23.66 19.94
C THR A 209 6.14 22.67 21.06
N MET A 210 6.47 23.03 22.30
CA MET A 210 5.98 22.35 23.51
C MET A 210 4.46 22.42 23.62
N ASN A 211 3.81 23.57 23.35
CA ASN A 211 2.34 23.64 23.43
C ASN A 211 1.60 22.81 22.37
N ILE A 212 2.15 22.54 21.19
CA ILE A 212 1.51 21.67 20.20
C ILE A 212 1.70 20.20 20.58
N ILE A 213 2.90 19.82 21.04
CA ILE A 213 3.19 18.47 21.55
C ILE A 213 2.37 18.23 22.83
N GLU A 214 2.32 19.17 23.75
CA GLU A 214 1.56 19.13 25.00
C GLU A 214 0.05 19.20 24.75
N LYS A 215 -0.44 19.96 23.75
CA LYS A 215 -1.85 19.88 23.30
C LYS A 215 -2.16 18.54 22.65
N LYS A 216 -1.25 17.97 21.84
CA LYS A 216 -1.39 16.63 21.27
C LYS A 216 -1.36 15.56 22.36
N LEU A 217 -0.49 15.69 23.36
CA LEU A 217 -0.34 14.80 24.52
C LEU A 217 -1.56 14.91 25.46
N LYS A 218 -2.05 16.12 25.75
CA LYS A 218 -3.31 16.36 26.48
C LYS A 218 -4.53 15.80 25.73
N ARG A 219 -4.54 15.89 24.39
CA ARG A 219 -5.59 15.27 23.55
C ARG A 219 -5.48 13.74 23.51
N ARG A 220 -4.26 13.19 23.52
CA ARG A 220 -3.95 11.75 23.65
C ARG A 220 -4.37 11.23 25.02
N ALA A 221 -4.04 11.95 26.10
CA ALA A 221 -4.46 11.64 27.47
C ALA A 221 -5.99 11.68 27.59
N ARG A 222 -6.66 12.70 27.06
CA ARG A 222 -8.14 12.77 27.03
C ARG A 222 -8.79 11.62 26.24
N ARG A 223 -8.21 11.20 25.10
CA ARG A 223 -8.71 10.05 24.31
C ARG A 223 -8.40 8.69 24.95
N ALA A 224 -7.24 8.54 25.58
CA ALA A 224 -6.88 7.33 26.32
C ALA A 224 -7.77 7.17 27.56
N VAL A 225 -8.03 8.25 28.29
CA VAL A 225 -8.99 8.28 29.41
C VAL A 225 -10.40 7.97 28.92
N ALA A 226 -10.85 8.55 27.79
CA ALA A 226 -12.15 8.24 27.18
C ALA A 226 -12.28 6.76 26.78
N ASN A 227 -11.22 6.14 26.24
CA ASN A 227 -11.21 4.72 25.88
C ASN A 227 -11.13 3.80 27.11
N ILE A 228 -10.51 4.24 28.21
CA ILE A 228 -10.49 3.51 29.48
C ILE A 228 -11.85 3.61 30.19
N SER A 229 -12.55 4.76 30.10
CA SER A 229 -13.92 4.89 30.60
C SER A 229 -14.94 4.09 29.78
N VAL A 230 -14.73 3.94 28.45
CA VAL A 230 -15.58 3.07 27.61
C VAL A 230 -15.29 1.58 27.86
N ARG A 231 -14.05 1.20 28.18
CA ARG A 231 -13.71 -0.19 28.56
C ARG A 231 -14.15 -0.60 29.97
N ARG A 232 -14.50 0.34 30.85
CA ARG A 232 -15.04 0.04 32.20
C ARG A 232 -16.56 -0.06 32.25
N VAL A 233 -17.29 0.26 31.18
CA VAL A 233 -18.77 0.22 31.14
C VAL A 233 -19.31 -0.97 30.33
N SER A 234 -18.45 -1.88 29.84
CA SER A 234 -18.92 -3.07 29.10
C SER A 234 -19.19 -4.30 29.98
N MET A 235 -19.62 -4.09 31.23
CA MET A 235 -20.39 -5.05 32.03
C MET A 235 -21.52 -4.30 32.73
N GLY A 236 -22.71 -4.31 32.14
CA GLY A 236 -23.93 -3.71 32.70
C GLY A 236 -24.72 -2.97 31.63
N GLY A 237 -25.87 -3.53 31.23
CA GLY A 237 -26.74 -2.96 30.21
C GLY A 237 -27.42 -1.65 30.61
N GLY A 238 -27.89 -0.91 29.61
CA GLY A 238 -28.73 0.28 29.78
C GLY A 238 -28.50 1.33 28.69
N GLY A 239 -29.51 1.56 27.86
CA GLY A 239 -29.45 2.45 26.69
C GLY A 239 -29.15 3.93 27.00
N GLY A 240 -28.48 4.57 26.05
CA GLY A 240 -28.26 6.00 25.96
C GLY A 240 -27.59 6.33 24.63
N GLY A 241 -28.29 7.04 23.75
CA GLY A 241 -27.86 7.32 22.38
C GLY A 241 -26.53 8.09 22.31
N GLU A 242 -25.57 7.51 21.60
CA GLU A 242 -24.38 8.24 21.15
C GLU A 242 -24.73 9.06 19.90
N ALA A 243 -24.57 10.38 20.01
CA ALA A 243 -24.65 11.31 18.89
C ALA A 243 -23.69 10.87 17.76
N GLY A 244 -24.27 10.62 16.59
CA GLY A 244 -23.60 10.03 15.43
C GLY A 244 -22.36 10.81 14.99
N LYS A 245 -21.18 10.15 15.03
CA LYS A 245 -20.11 10.49 14.10
C LYS A 245 -20.63 10.16 12.71
N SER A 246 -20.92 11.19 11.92
CA SER A 246 -21.29 11.06 10.50
C SER A 246 -20.47 9.93 9.84
N ALA A 247 -21.18 9.01 9.17
CA ALA A 247 -20.53 7.95 8.42
C ALA A 247 -19.57 8.62 7.43
N ARG A 248 -18.27 8.30 7.54
CA ARG A 248 -17.31 8.75 6.54
C ARG A 248 -17.64 8.01 5.25
N SER A 249 -18.26 8.70 4.30
CA SER A 249 -18.57 8.11 3.01
C SER A 249 -17.29 7.97 2.19
N LEU A 250 -17.21 6.89 1.41
CA LEU A 250 -16.19 6.72 0.38
C LEU A 250 -16.61 7.37 -0.94
N ASP A 251 -17.81 7.95 -1.02
CA ASP A 251 -18.35 8.57 -2.23
C ASP A 251 -17.52 9.80 -2.62
N GLY A 252 -17.24 9.93 -3.92
CA GLY A 252 -16.42 11.01 -4.46
C GLY A 252 -14.91 10.87 -4.24
N ILE A 253 -14.43 9.79 -3.61
CA ILE A 253 -13.00 9.47 -3.58
C ILE A 253 -12.59 8.86 -4.91
N ASP A 254 -11.65 9.49 -5.60
CA ASP A 254 -10.96 8.92 -6.77
C ASP A 254 -10.00 7.83 -6.31
N VAL A 255 -10.26 6.59 -6.76
CA VAL A 255 -9.49 5.40 -6.35
C VAL A 255 -8.38 5.02 -7.33
N ARG A 256 -8.15 5.81 -8.39
CA ARG A 256 -7.00 5.62 -9.27
C ARG A 256 -5.71 5.74 -8.47
N CYS A 257 -4.77 4.83 -8.73
CA CYS A 257 -3.56 4.68 -7.93
C CYS A 257 -2.33 4.33 -8.75
N LYS A 258 -1.15 4.47 -8.12
CA LYS A 258 0.14 4.05 -8.67
C LYS A 258 0.89 3.16 -7.71
N VAL A 259 1.66 2.22 -8.26
CA VAL A 259 2.67 1.46 -7.51
C VAL A 259 3.87 2.36 -7.20
N VAL A 260 4.35 2.32 -5.97
CA VAL A 260 5.44 3.15 -5.46
C VAL A 260 6.43 2.33 -4.63
N ASP A 261 7.55 2.96 -4.25
CA ASP A 261 8.60 2.41 -3.37
C ASP A 261 9.36 1.21 -3.95
N PHE A 262 10.37 1.55 -4.77
CA PHE A 262 11.21 0.58 -5.48
C PHE A 262 12.50 0.25 -4.72
N GLY A 263 12.59 0.58 -3.43
CA GLY A 263 13.80 0.35 -2.62
C GLY A 263 14.18 -1.13 -2.47
N ASN A 264 13.22 -2.05 -2.63
CA ASN A 264 13.45 -3.50 -2.61
C ASN A 264 13.38 -4.15 -4.01
N ALA A 265 13.01 -3.40 -5.04
CA ALA A 265 12.80 -3.95 -6.38
C ALA A 265 14.11 -4.49 -6.98
N CYS A 266 14.02 -5.45 -7.88
CA CYS A 266 15.18 -6.02 -8.57
C CYS A 266 14.87 -6.33 -10.03
N TRP A 267 15.91 -6.40 -10.87
CA TRP A 267 15.75 -6.95 -12.22
C TRP A 267 15.71 -8.47 -12.17
N ALA A 268 14.91 -9.08 -13.04
CA ALA A 268 14.72 -10.53 -13.07
C ALA A 268 16.03 -11.30 -13.32
N ASP A 269 16.98 -10.70 -14.03
CA ASP A 269 18.32 -11.25 -14.32
C ASP A 269 19.37 -10.92 -13.23
N LYS A 270 19.05 -10.05 -12.27
CA LYS A 270 19.95 -9.57 -11.20
C LYS A 270 19.27 -9.56 -9.84
N GLN A 271 18.87 -10.75 -9.38
CA GLN A 271 18.31 -10.95 -8.05
C GLN A 271 19.43 -10.90 -6.99
N PHE A 272 19.27 -10.08 -5.94
CA PHE A 272 20.28 -9.88 -4.89
C PHE A 272 19.83 -10.29 -3.48
N ALA A 273 18.53 -10.52 -3.27
CA ALA A 273 17.97 -10.94 -1.99
C ALA A 273 17.05 -12.14 -2.17
N GLU A 274 17.30 -13.20 -1.42
CA GLU A 274 16.41 -14.36 -1.39
C GLU A 274 15.24 -14.17 -0.41
N GLU A 275 15.38 -13.26 0.57
CA GLU A 275 14.32 -12.91 1.51
C GLU A 275 13.68 -11.59 1.08
N ILE A 276 12.54 -11.72 0.41
CA ILE A 276 11.74 -10.61 -0.08
C ILE A 276 10.33 -10.65 0.51
N GLN A 277 9.51 -9.66 0.15
CA GLN A 277 8.11 -9.49 0.53
C GLN A 277 7.89 -9.29 2.03
N THR A 278 6.98 -8.37 2.34
CA THR A 278 6.38 -8.27 3.67
C THR A 278 5.60 -9.55 4.00
N ARG A 279 5.72 -10.02 5.25
CA ARG A 279 5.29 -11.35 5.71
C ARG A 279 3.89 -11.76 5.23
N GLN A 280 2.91 -10.89 5.33
CA GLN A 280 1.50 -11.20 5.02
C GLN A 280 1.20 -11.31 3.51
N TYR A 281 2.12 -10.82 2.67
CA TYR A 281 2.00 -10.82 1.20
C TYR A 281 3.04 -11.76 0.56
N ARG A 282 3.77 -12.53 1.38
CA ARG A 282 4.89 -13.36 0.96
C ARG A 282 4.42 -14.65 0.31
N ALA A 283 4.96 -14.95 -0.86
CA ALA A 283 4.61 -16.13 -1.65
C ALA A 283 5.25 -17.41 -1.07
N PRO A 284 4.64 -18.60 -1.29
CA PRO A 284 5.13 -19.87 -0.76
C PRO A 284 6.54 -20.21 -1.26
N GLU A 285 6.89 -19.91 -2.51
CA GLU A 285 8.22 -20.17 -3.06
C GLU A 285 9.34 -19.39 -2.36
N VAL A 286 9.02 -18.21 -1.80
CA VAL A 286 9.95 -17.40 -1.01
C VAL A 286 10.15 -18.03 0.37
N ILE A 287 9.07 -18.50 1.02
CA ILE A 287 9.14 -19.21 2.31
C ILE A 287 9.93 -20.51 2.16
N LEU A 288 9.74 -21.23 1.06
CA LEU A 288 10.39 -22.52 0.80
C LEU A 288 11.82 -22.37 0.25
N ARG A 289 12.25 -21.17 -0.13
CA ARG A 289 13.51 -20.91 -0.85
C ARG A 289 13.61 -21.78 -2.11
N ALA A 290 12.59 -21.70 -2.96
CA ALA A 290 12.52 -22.42 -4.24
C ALA A 290 12.94 -21.57 -5.45
N GLY A 291 13.50 -20.37 -5.20
CA GLY A 291 13.69 -19.33 -6.21
C GLY A 291 12.40 -18.54 -6.47
N TYR A 292 12.53 -17.36 -7.07
CA TYR A 292 11.38 -16.51 -7.36
C TYR A 292 11.52 -15.82 -8.74
N SER A 293 10.39 -15.31 -9.23
CA SER A 293 10.28 -14.55 -10.48
C SER A 293 9.13 -13.55 -10.34
N PHE A 294 8.65 -12.96 -11.44
CA PHE A 294 7.52 -12.02 -11.50
C PHE A 294 6.26 -12.50 -10.75
N SER A 295 6.06 -13.82 -10.66
CA SER A 295 4.94 -14.49 -9.99
C SER A 295 4.76 -14.13 -8.50
N VAL A 296 5.81 -13.65 -7.82
CA VAL A 296 5.71 -13.24 -6.41
C VAL A 296 4.91 -11.95 -6.25
N ASP A 297 5.04 -11.01 -7.19
CA ASP A 297 4.23 -9.79 -7.18
C ASP A 297 2.76 -10.13 -7.46
N MET A 298 2.49 -11.12 -8.31
CA MET A 298 1.12 -11.59 -8.59
C MET A 298 0.47 -12.22 -7.35
N TRP A 299 1.23 -12.94 -6.53
CA TRP A 299 0.76 -13.43 -5.22
C TRP A 299 0.46 -12.28 -4.26
N SER A 300 1.40 -11.35 -4.09
CA SER A 300 1.19 -10.17 -3.24
C SER A 300 0.01 -9.31 -3.68
N PHE A 301 -0.22 -9.22 -5.00
CA PHE A 301 -1.37 -8.56 -5.60
C PHE A 301 -2.68 -9.21 -5.17
N ALA A 302 -2.78 -10.55 -5.22
CA ALA A 302 -3.97 -11.26 -4.76
C ALA A 302 -4.26 -11.05 -3.27
N CYS A 303 -3.22 -11.08 -2.42
CA CYS A 303 -3.35 -10.76 -0.99
C CYS A 303 -3.83 -9.30 -0.79
N THR A 304 -3.29 -8.35 -1.57
CA THR A 304 -3.70 -6.94 -1.53
C THR A 304 -5.16 -6.76 -1.96
N ALA A 305 -5.59 -7.42 -3.04
CA ALA A 305 -6.96 -7.35 -3.53
C ALA A 305 -7.96 -7.89 -2.49
N PHE A 306 -7.64 -9.01 -1.85
CA PHE A 306 -8.45 -9.55 -0.75
C PHE A 306 -8.55 -8.58 0.42
N GLU A 307 -7.44 -7.98 0.84
CA GLU A 307 -7.44 -7.03 1.96
C GLU A 307 -8.24 -5.77 1.64
N LEU A 308 -8.19 -5.29 0.39
CA LEU A 308 -9.03 -4.19 -0.06
C LEU A 308 -10.52 -4.56 0.01
N ALA A 309 -10.89 -5.76 -0.40
CA ALA A 309 -12.27 -6.20 -0.44
C ALA A 309 -12.86 -6.52 0.95
N THR A 310 -12.04 -6.98 1.89
CA THR A 310 -12.50 -7.49 3.20
C THR A 310 -12.11 -6.59 4.37
N GLY A 311 -11.06 -5.80 4.23
CA GLY A 311 -10.42 -5.04 5.32
C GLY A 311 -9.47 -5.86 6.19
N ASP A 312 -9.35 -7.17 5.95
CA ASP A 312 -8.50 -8.09 6.70
C ASP A 312 -7.33 -8.59 5.85
N MET A 313 -6.18 -8.81 6.46
CA MET A 313 -5.08 -9.51 5.82
C MET A 313 -5.49 -10.95 5.47
N MET A 314 -5.23 -11.39 4.24
CA MET A 314 -5.53 -12.75 3.78
C MET A 314 -4.82 -13.81 4.63
N PHE A 315 -3.53 -13.59 4.89
CA PHE A 315 -2.70 -14.45 5.72
C PHE A 315 -2.06 -13.64 6.85
N ALA A 316 -2.37 -13.99 8.08
CA ALA A 316 -1.82 -13.37 9.28
C ALA A 316 -1.17 -14.44 10.18
N PRO A 317 -0.03 -15.01 9.75
CA PRO A 317 0.62 -16.10 10.45
C PRO A 317 1.09 -15.68 11.84
N LYS A 318 1.10 -16.63 12.77
CA LYS A 318 1.50 -16.44 14.16
C LYS A 318 2.48 -17.51 14.61
N SER A 319 3.35 -17.13 15.54
CA SER A 319 4.17 -18.10 16.27
C SER A 319 3.29 -18.90 17.23
N GLY A 320 3.48 -20.22 17.29
CA GLY A 320 2.75 -21.10 18.21
C GLY A 320 3.67 -22.05 18.96
N GLN A 321 3.10 -22.84 19.86
CA GLN A 321 3.87 -23.89 20.54
C GLN A 321 4.25 -25.00 19.56
N GLY A 322 5.54 -25.09 19.26
CA GLY A 322 6.11 -26.19 18.48
C GLY A 322 6.16 -25.96 16.98
N PHE A 323 5.65 -24.85 16.44
CA PHE A 323 5.76 -24.50 15.02
C PHE A 323 6.20 -23.04 14.83
N SER A 324 6.83 -22.76 13.70
CA SER A 324 7.29 -21.42 13.32
C SER A 324 6.18 -20.62 12.63
N GLU A 325 6.32 -19.29 12.56
CA GLU A 325 5.41 -18.44 11.77
C GLU A 325 5.35 -18.85 10.30
N ASP A 326 6.45 -19.35 9.74
CA ASP A 326 6.50 -19.78 8.35
C ASP A 326 5.71 -21.08 8.14
N GLU A 327 5.75 -22.00 9.09
CA GLU A 327 4.93 -23.22 9.04
C GLU A 327 3.44 -22.92 9.20
N ASP A 328 3.09 -22.00 10.11
CA ASP A 328 1.72 -21.48 10.25
C ASP A 328 1.25 -20.79 8.97
N HIS A 329 2.13 -20.02 8.33
CA HIS A 329 1.81 -19.34 7.07
C HIS A 329 1.48 -20.35 5.97
N LEU A 330 2.30 -21.40 5.81
CA LEU A 330 2.04 -22.48 4.87
C LEU A 330 0.74 -23.24 5.21
N ALA A 331 0.43 -23.43 6.50
CA ALA A 331 -0.83 -24.02 6.93
C ALA A 331 -2.03 -23.18 6.51
N LEU A 332 -2.01 -21.86 6.76
CA LEU A 332 -3.08 -20.94 6.35
C LEU A 332 -3.30 -20.95 4.83
N MET A 333 -2.22 -21.00 4.04
CA MET A 333 -2.32 -21.14 2.58
C MET A 333 -2.99 -22.46 2.19
N MET A 334 -2.62 -23.58 2.83
CA MET A 334 -3.22 -24.89 2.54
C MET A 334 -4.67 -25.00 3.01
N GLU A 335 -5.04 -24.36 4.12
CA GLU A 335 -6.43 -24.30 4.59
C GLU A 335 -7.35 -23.59 3.60
N LEU A 336 -6.86 -22.52 2.96
CA LEU A 336 -7.63 -21.73 1.99
C LEU A 336 -7.64 -22.36 0.59
N LEU A 337 -6.49 -22.87 0.12
CA LEU A 337 -6.25 -23.26 -1.27
C LEU A 337 -6.22 -24.78 -1.51
N GLY A 338 -6.29 -25.56 -0.43
CA GLY A 338 -6.15 -27.02 -0.46
C GLY A 338 -4.70 -27.50 -0.31
N LYS A 339 -4.51 -28.82 -0.42
CA LYS A 339 -3.20 -29.44 -0.18
C LYS A 339 -2.17 -28.95 -1.22
N MET A 340 -1.04 -28.43 -0.73
CA MET A 340 0.09 -28.07 -1.58
C MET A 340 0.58 -29.30 -2.37
N PRO A 341 0.77 -29.21 -3.70
CA PRO A 341 1.29 -30.33 -4.49
C PRO A 341 2.63 -30.80 -3.96
N ARG A 342 2.80 -32.12 -3.80
CA ARG A 342 4.01 -32.71 -3.20
C ARG A 342 5.31 -32.19 -3.83
N LYS A 343 5.35 -32.05 -5.16
CA LYS A 343 6.53 -31.55 -5.89
C LYS A 343 6.94 -30.14 -5.43
N ILE A 344 5.97 -29.28 -5.15
CA ILE A 344 6.21 -27.92 -4.63
C ILE A 344 6.63 -28.01 -3.16
N ALA A 345 5.86 -28.74 -2.34
CA ALA A 345 6.07 -28.84 -0.89
C ALA A 345 7.49 -29.32 -0.53
N ILE A 346 8.06 -30.24 -1.30
CA ILE A 346 9.41 -30.80 -1.05
C ILE A 346 10.51 -30.20 -1.95
N GLY A 347 10.18 -29.24 -2.80
CA GLY A 347 11.05 -28.75 -3.87
C GLY A 347 12.00 -27.62 -3.48
N GLY A 348 11.73 -26.90 -2.40
CA GLY A 348 12.51 -25.75 -1.96
C GLY A 348 13.67 -26.12 -1.02
N ALA A 349 14.69 -25.26 -0.93
CA ALA A 349 15.84 -25.50 -0.07
C ALA A 349 15.48 -25.58 1.42
N GLN A 350 14.43 -24.87 1.86
CA GLN A 350 13.93 -24.90 3.25
C GLN A 350 12.72 -25.84 3.44
N SER A 351 12.28 -26.56 2.41
CA SER A 351 11.12 -27.45 2.50
C SER A 351 11.22 -28.48 3.63
N LYS A 352 12.43 -28.99 3.93
CA LYS A 352 12.66 -29.99 4.97
C LYS A 352 12.37 -29.47 6.38
N ASP A 353 12.32 -28.16 6.60
CA ASP A 353 11.99 -27.61 7.90
C ASP A 353 10.49 -27.70 8.21
N PHE A 354 9.66 -27.71 7.16
CA PHE A 354 8.20 -27.59 7.26
C PHE A 354 7.46 -28.89 6.88
N PHE A 355 7.93 -29.60 5.85
CA PHE A 355 7.23 -30.74 5.26
C PHE A 355 7.96 -32.08 5.46
N ASP A 356 7.18 -33.16 5.58
CA ASP A 356 7.69 -34.52 5.51
C ASP A 356 7.88 -35.00 4.05
N ARG A 357 8.28 -36.27 3.87
CA ARG A 357 8.52 -36.86 2.54
C ARG A 357 7.24 -37.02 1.69
N HIS A 358 6.07 -36.95 2.30
CA HIS A 358 4.76 -37.06 1.66
C HIS A 358 4.21 -35.68 1.26
N GLY A 359 4.83 -34.60 1.72
CA GLY A 359 4.39 -33.22 1.48
C GLY A 359 3.36 -32.74 2.51
N ASP A 360 3.32 -33.36 3.68
CA ASP A 360 2.46 -32.96 4.80
C ASP A 360 3.27 -32.16 5.83
N LEU A 361 2.65 -31.15 6.45
CA LEU A 361 3.29 -30.31 7.46
C LEU A 361 3.66 -31.12 8.70
N LYS A 362 4.84 -30.88 9.25
CA LYS A 362 5.41 -31.71 10.33
C LYS A 362 4.72 -31.53 11.67
N ARG A 363 4.47 -30.28 12.07
CA ARG A 363 3.88 -29.94 13.38
C ARG A 363 2.41 -29.58 13.28
N ILE A 364 1.97 -28.92 12.21
CA ILE A 364 0.55 -28.58 12.01
C ILE A 364 -0.15 -29.68 11.22
N ARG A 365 -0.62 -30.71 11.94
CA ARG A 365 -1.19 -31.94 11.33
C ARG A 365 -2.69 -31.89 11.06
N ARG A 366 -3.40 -30.91 11.60
CA ARG A 366 -4.86 -30.77 11.49
C ARG A 366 -5.17 -29.42 10.87
N LEU A 367 -5.37 -29.41 9.55
CA LEU A 367 -5.77 -28.24 8.78
C LEU A 367 -7.29 -28.13 8.75
N LYS A 368 -7.81 -26.91 8.92
CA LYS A 368 -9.22 -26.57 8.80
C LYS A 368 -9.49 -25.94 7.44
N PHE A 369 -9.85 -26.77 6.46
CA PHE A 369 -10.10 -26.29 5.11
C PHE A 369 -11.33 -25.37 5.07
N TRP A 370 -11.16 -24.17 4.51
CA TRP A 370 -12.23 -23.21 4.28
C TRP A 370 -11.97 -22.50 2.95
N PRO A 371 -12.50 -23.03 1.83
CA PRO A 371 -12.31 -22.45 0.50
C PRO A 371 -12.69 -20.96 0.44
N LEU A 372 -11.99 -20.20 -0.42
CA LEU A 372 -12.09 -18.74 -0.46
C LEU A 372 -13.52 -18.23 -0.71
N ASP A 373 -14.27 -18.83 -1.63
CA ASP A 373 -15.67 -18.47 -1.91
C ASP A 373 -16.55 -18.63 -0.67
N ARG A 374 -16.41 -19.76 0.04
CA ARG A 374 -17.16 -20.02 1.28
C ARG A 374 -16.75 -19.08 2.40
N LEU A 375 -15.45 -18.82 2.55
CA LEU A 375 -14.94 -17.85 3.52
C LEU A 375 -15.51 -16.45 3.27
N LEU A 376 -15.59 -16.01 2.02
CA LEU A 376 -16.16 -14.70 1.65
C LEU A 376 -17.65 -14.60 2.00
N VAL A 377 -18.45 -15.64 1.76
CA VAL A 377 -19.87 -15.67 2.13
C VAL A 377 -20.03 -15.71 3.65
N ASP A 378 -19.44 -16.71 4.30
CA ASP A 378 -19.71 -17.04 5.70
C ASP A 378 -19.15 -16.00 6.68
N LYS A 379 -17.97 -15.43 6.39
CA LYS A 379 -17.28 -14.50 7.30
C LYS A 379 -17.50 -13.04 6.91
N TYR A 380 -17.54 -12.75 5.61
CA TYR A 380 -17.55 -11.37 5.10
C TYR A 380 -18.89 -10.96 4.50
N ASN A 381 -19.91 -11.83 4.53
CA ASN A 381 -21.26 -11.58 4.03
C ASN A 381 -21.29 -11.16 2.55
N PHE A 382 -20.38 -11.69 1.73
CA PHE A 382 -20.46 -11.54 0.28
C PHE A 382 -21.70 -12.27 -0.23
N SER A 383 -22.29 -11.78 -1.33
CA SER A 383 -23.27 -12.58 -2.06
C SER A 383 -22.57 -13.82 -2.63
N GLU A 384 -23.30 -14.93 -2.80
CA GLU A 384 -22.75 -16.16 -3.40
C GLU A 384 -22.19 -15.92 -4.82
N SER A 385 -22.75 -14.95 -5.58
CA SER A 385 -22.22 -14.58 -6.91
C SER A 385 -20.91 -13.81 -6.78
N ASP A 386 -20.88 -12.76 -5.97
CA ASP A 386 -19.68 -11.93 -5.78
C ASP A 386 -18.52 -12.75 -5.22
N ALA A 387 -18.81 -13.62 -4.25
CA ALA A 387 -17.82 -14.51 -3.65
C ALA A 387 -17.22 -15.46 -4.69
N ARG A 388 -18.05 -16.08 -5.53
CA ARG A 388 -17.60 -16.97 -6.60
C ARG A 388 -16.77 -16.23 -7.64
N GLU A 389 -17.27 -15.12 -8.17
CA GLU A 389 -16.58 -14.36 -9.22
C GLU A 389 -15.25 -13.79 -8.73
N PHE A 390 -15.19 -13.34 -7.48
CA PHE A 390 -13.95 -12.84 -6.89
C PHE A 390 -12.97 -13.97 -6.57
N ALA A 391 -13.45 -15.12 -6.08
CA ALA A 391 -12.62 -16.30 -5.89
C ALA A 391 -12.08 -16.84 -7.22
N ASP A 392 -12.90 -16.87 -8.28
CA ASP A 392 -12.51 -17.28 -9.63
C ASP A 392 -11.38 -16.39 -10.18
N PHE A 393 -11.37 -15.10 -9.82
CA PHE A 393 -10.28 -14.18 -10.16
C PHE A 393 -9.02 -14.40 -9.31
N LEU A 394 -9.15 -14.58 -7.99
CA LEU A 394 -8.00 -14.66 -7.07
C LEU A 394 -7.33 -16.03 -7.01
N CYS A 395 -8.08 -17.13 -7.08
CA CYS A 395 -7.53 -18.47 -6.91
C CYS A 395 -6.40 -18.81 -7.93
N PRO A 396 -6.51 -18.47 -9.23
CA PRO A 396 -5.41 -18.69 -10.18
C PRO A 396 -4.13 -17.91 -9.84
N LEU A 397 -4.26 -16.71 -9.26
CA LEU A 397 -3.13 -15.91 -8.79
C LEU A 397 -2.44 -16.51 -7.55
N LEU A 398 -3.14 -17.40 -6.86
CA LEU A 398 -2.68 -18.07 -5.64
C LEU A 398 -2.28 -19.53 -5.89
N ASP A 399 -2.05 -19.96 -7.14
CA ASP A 399 -1.54 -21.31 -7.40
C ASP A 399 -0.16 -21.50 -6.73
N PHE A 400 0.03 -22.65 -6.07
CA PHE A 400 1.29 -22.99 -5.42
C PHE A 400 2.46 -23.14 -6.41
N SER A 401 2.17 -23.46 -7.67
CA SER A 401 3.13 -23.56 -8.76
C SER A 401 3.28 -22.17 -9.39
N PRO A 402 4.41 -21.45 -9.18
CA PRO A 402 4.55 -20.07 -9.62
C PRO A 402 4.34 -19.87 -11.14
N GLU A 403 4.70 -20.88 -11.94
CA GLU A 403 4.57 -20.91 -13.40
C GLU A 403 3.13 -21.02 -13.90
N LYS A 404 2.18 -21.39 -13.03
CA LYS A 404 0.76 -21.47 -13.37
C LYS A 404 -0.01 -20.19 -13.07
N ARG A 405 0.58 -19.27 -12.31
CA ARG A 405 -0.05 -18.00 -12.00
C ARG A 405 -0.15 -17.15 -13.27
N PRO A 406 -1.32 -16.55 -13.54
CA PRO A 406 -1.46 -15.67 -14.70
C PRO A 406 -0.56 -14.45 -14.58
N THR A 407 -0.10 -13.93 -15.71
CA THR A 407 0.61 -12.65 -15.78
C THR A 407 -0.35 -11.49 -15.58
N ALA A 408 0.18 -10.30 -15.26
CA ALA A 408 -0.63 -9.09 -15.14
C ALA A 408 -1.43 -8.78 -16.42
N GLN A 409 -0.84 -8.96 -17.60
CA GLN A 409 -1.53 -8.85 -18.89
C GLN A 409 -2.75 -9.77 -18.98
N GLN A 410 -2.60 -11.04 -18.58
CA GLN A 410 -3.68 -12.02 -18.63
C GLN A 410 -4.80 -11.65 -17.65
N CYS A 411 -4.44 -11.20 -16.45
CA CYS A 411 -5.40 -10.73 -15.46
C CYS A 411 -6.22 -9.53 -15.94
N LEU A 412 -5.62 -8.59 -16.68
CA LEU A 412 -6.34 -7.44 -17.25
C LEU A 412 -7.46 -7.84 -18.23
N GLN A 413 -7.41 -9.03 -18.80
CA GLN A 413 -8.45 -9.58 -19.68
C GLN A 413 -9.54 -10.35 -18.90
N HIS A 414 -9.37 -10.56 -17.59
CA HIS A 414 -10.30 -11.37 -16.81
C HIS A 414 -11.69 -10.72 -16.71
N PRO A 415 -12.79 -11.48 -16.89
CA PRO A 415 -14.16 -10.95 -16.86
C PRO A 415 -14.50 -10.16 -15.60
N TRP A 416 -14.02 -10.61 -14.43
CA TRP A 416 -14.26 -9.93 -13.14
C TRP A 416 -13.83 -8.47 -13.14
N LEU A 417 -12.72 -8.11 -13.83
CA LEU A 417 -12.31 -6.71 -13.94
C LEU A 417 -13.20 -5.93 -14.93
N ASN A 418 -13.72 -6.59 -15.95
CA ASN A 418 -14.45 -5.98 -17.06
C ASN A 418 -15.98 -5.97 -16.89
N LEU A 419 -16.48 -6.40 -15.73
CA LEU A 419 -17.89 -6.26 -15.35
C LEU A 419 -18.29 -4.79 -15.46
N ARG A 420 -19.14 -4.48 -16.45
CA ARG A 420 -19.78 -3.17 -16.57
C ARG A 420 -20.70 -3.01 -15.37
N SER A 421 -20.60 -1.89 -14.67
CA SER A 421 -21.58 -1.52 -13.64
C SER A 421 -22.97 -1.49 -14.29
N SER A 422 -23.76 -2.54 -14.04
CA SER A 422 -25.13 -2.67 -14.54
C SER A 422 -26.11 -1.65 -13.94
N ASP A 423 -25.67 -0.83 -12.97
CA ASP A 423 -26.56 0.08 -12.23
C ASP A 423 -26.72 1.48 -12.84
N GLN A 424 -26.15 1.77 -14.01
CA GLN A 424 -26.38 3.06 -14.69
C GLN A 424 -27.54 3.07 -15.70
N ASN A 425 -28.17 1.91 -15.98
CA ASN A 425 -29.25 1.82 -16.98
C ASN A 425 -30.67 1.72 -16.41
N GLU A 426 -30.88 1.67 -15.09
CA GLU A 426 -32.24 1.58 -14.52
C GLU A 426 -32.82 2.93 -14.05
N MET A 427 -32.08 4.04 -14.13
CA MET A 427 -32.57 5.39 -13.78
C MET A 427 -32.99 6.26 -14.99
N HIS A 428 -32.99 5.74 -16.21
CA HIS A 428 -33.49 6.46 -17.41
C HIS A 428 -34.70 5.79 -18.07
N GLY A 429 -35.27 4.76 -17.45
CA GLY A 429 -36.41 4.00 -17.97
C GLY A 429 -37.76 4.36 -17.34
N GLN A 430 -38.02 5.64 -17.01
CA GLN A 430 -39.35 6.06 -16.54
C GLN A 430 -39.53 7.59 -16.58
N SER A 431 -39.40 8.21 -17.75
CA SER A 431 -39.85 9.61 -17.95
C SER A 431 -40.18 9.98 -19.39
N ASP A 432 -40.62 9.04 -20.24
CA ASP A 432 -41.09 9.33 -21.61
C ASP A 432 -42.43 8.66 -21.91
N LEU A 433 -43.38 8.83 -20.99
CA LEU A 433 -44.80 8.73 -21.32
C LEU A 433 -45.45 10.03 -20.92
N ASP A 434 -46.03 10.69 -21.93
CA ASP A 434 -46.86 11.89 -21.88
C ASP A 434 -46.12 13.22 -22.07
N VAL A 435 -45.99 13.67 -23.33
CA VAL A 435 -46.34 15.02 -23.84
C VAL A 435 -46.10 15.01 -25.36
N GLY A 436 -47.13 15.27 -26.18
CA GLY A 436 -46.88 15.75 -27.55
C GLY A 436 -47.85 15.36 -28.66
N MET A 437 -49.15 15.17 -28.40
CA MET A 437 -50.14 15.40 -29.45
C MET A 437 -50.25 16.90 -29.72
N SER A 438 -49.66 17.42 -30.79
CA SER A 438 -50.20 18.53 -31.61
C SER A 438 -49.19 19.02 -32.66
N ASN A 439 -49.56 18.87 -33.93
CA ASN A 439 -49.42 19.84 -35.03
C ASN A 439 -49.08 19.16 -36.37
N LEU A 440 -50.14 18.72 -37.06
CA LEU A 440 -50.16 18.70 -38.52
C LEU A 440 -50.51 20.12 -39.00
N GLN A 441 -49.63 20.74 -39.77
CA GLN A 441 -50.02 21.76 -40.74
C GLN A 441 -49.00 21.87 -41.89
N MET A 442 -49.57 21.75 -43.10
CA MET A 442 -49.03 21.82 -44.47
C MET A 442 -48.28 20.60 -45.02
#